data_AF-A0A9R1PDG4-F1
#
_entry.id   AF-A0A9R1PDG4-F1
#
_cell.length_a   1.000
_cell.length_b   1.000
_cell.length_c   1.000
_cell.angle_alpha   90.00
_cell.angle_beta   90.00
_cell.angle_gamma   90.00
#
_symmetry.space_group_name_H-M   'P 1'
#
loop_
_entity.id
_entity.type
_entity.pdbx_description
1 polymer ?
#
loop_
_entity_poly.entity_id
_entity_poly.type
_entity_poly.pdbx_seq_one_letter_code
_entity_poly.pdbx_strand_id
1 'polypeptide(L)'
;MSQMVRHLITLARGENTGVNRTKEHLEIENKLKETALHQAICIGNNDTVKLLIQEDSELASFPKDGTSPLYLAILLEEDIIAETLYNASHKKISYSGHHSIYERLFA
;
A
#
# COMPACT_ATOMS: atom_id res chain seq x y z
N MET A 1 3.30 16.69 1.81
CA MET A 1 2.14 16.51 0.91
C MET A 1 2.47 16.84 -0.54
N SER A 2 2.99 15.87 -1.30
CA SER A 2 3.45 16.07 -2.68
C SER A 2 2.28 16.29 -3.65
N GLN A 3 2.09 17.54 -4.11
CA GLN A 3 1.13 17.90 -5.17
C GLN A 3 1.32 17.03 -6.43
N MET A 4 2.54 16.54 -6.69
CA MET A 4 2.84 15.69 -7.83
C MET A 4 2.06 14.37 -7.79
N VAL A 5 1.94 13.73 -6.62
CA VAL A 5 1.23 12.45 -6.50
C VAL A 5 -0.27 12.63 -6.77
N ARG A 6 -0.87 13.71 -6.25
CA ARG A 6 -2.29 14.06 -6.53
C ARG A 6 -2.54 14.33 -8.01
N HIS A 7 -1.61 15.02 -8.68
CA HIS A 7 -1.73 15.29 -10.11
C HIS A 7 -1.59 14.01 -10.95
N LEU A 8 -0.69 13.10 -10.57
CA LEU A 8 -0.52 11.82 -11.26
C LEU A 8 -1.81 10.98 -11.21
N ILE A 9 -2.45 10.89 -10.03
CA ILE A 9 -3.73 10.19 -9.84
C ILE A 9 -4.85 10.86 -10.64
N THR A 10 -4.89 12.19 -10.64
CA THR A 10 -5.91 12.94 -11.38
C THR A 10 -5.79 12.74 -12.89
N LEU A 11 -4.56 12.68 -13.42
CA LEU A 11 -4.29 12.41 -14.83
C LEU A 11 -4.63 10.97 -15.22
N ALA A 12 -4.34 9.99 -14.37
CA ALA A 12 -4.74 8.60 -14.58
C ALA A 12 -6.28 8.42 -14.61
N ARG A 13 -7.03 9.40 -14.07
CA ARG A 13 -8.49 9.41 -13.99
C ARG A 13 -9.21 9.94 -15.25
N GLY A 14 -8.48 10.25 -16.32
CA GLY A 14 -9.02 10.81 -17.57
C GLY A 14 -10.21 10.01 -18.15
N GLU A 15 -11.33 10.72 -18.30
CA GLU A 15 -12.53 10.41 -19.11
C GLU A 15 -13.18 9.02 -18.93
N ASN A 16 -14.25 8.98 -18.12
CA ASN A 16 -15.38 8.04 -18.16
C ASN A 16 -15.05 6.59 -18.56
N THR A 17 -14.54 5.82 -17.59
CA THR A 17 -14.52 4.33 -17.43
C THR A 17 -13.37 3.87 -16.51
N GLY A 18 -12.51 4.78 -16.03
CA GLY A 18 -11.19 4.48 -15.46
C GLY A 18 -11.07 4.08 -13.99
N VAL A 19 -12.14 4.09 -13.17
CA VAL A 19 -12.01 3.73 -11.73
C VAL A 19 -11.51 2.30 -11.53
N ASN A 20 -11.89 1.38 -12.42
CA ASN A 20 -11.40 -0.01 -12.35
C ASN A 20 -9.93 -0.11 -12.78
N ARG A 21 -9.52 0.66 -13.80
CA ARG A 21 -8.13 0.69 -14.25
C ARG A 21 -7.23 1.24 -13.16
N THR A 22 -7.59 2.34 -12.49
CA THR A 22 -6.74 2.90 -11.43
C THR A 22 -6.52 1.92 -10.29
N LYS A 23 -7.54 1.15 -9.89
CA LYS A 23 -7.42 0.08 -8.89
C LYS A 23 -6.50 -1.05 -9.34
N GLU A 24 -6.72 -1.58 -10.55
CA GLU A 24 -5.87 -2.62 -11.15
C GLU A 24 -4.38 -2.22 -11.20
N HIS A 25 -4.07 -0.93 -11.39
CA HIS A 25 -2.68 -0.47 -11.39
C HIS A 25 -2.07 -0.37 -9.98
N LEU A 26 -2.86 -0.10 -8.94
CA LEU A 26 -2.37 -0.03 -7.56
C LEU A 26 -2.01 -1.42 -7.01
N GLU A 27 -2.69 -2.46 -7.49
CA GLU A 27 -2.44 -3.85 -7.16
C GLU A 27 -1.19 -4.44 -7.84
N ILE A 28 -0.52 -3.70 -8.75
CA ILE A 28 0.68 -4.18 -9.43
C ILE A 28 1.79 -4.46 -8.42
N GLU A 29 2.31 -5.69 -8.47
CA GLU A 29 3.39 -6.17 -7.62
C GLU A 29 4.75 -6.00 -8.30
N ASN A 30 5.76 -5.61 -7.53
CA ASN A 30 7.16 -5.70 -7.95
C ASN A 30 7.67 -7.16 -7.84
N LYS A 31 8.95 -7.40 -8.17
CA LYS A 31 9.57 -8.73 -8.09
C LYS A 31 9.57 -9.34 -6.68
N LEU A 32 9.40 -8.52 -5.64
CA LEU A 32 9.33 -8.91 -4.24
C LEU A 32 7.89 -9.13 -3.75
N LYS A 33 6.91 -9.15 -4.67
CA LYS A 33 5.47 -9.26 -4.34
C LYS A 33 4.92 -8.05 -3.60
N GLU A 34 5.49 -6.87 -3.82
CA GLU A 34 5.11 -5.65 -3.13
C GLU A 34 4.35 -4.69 -4.03
N THR A 35 3.27 -4.11 -3.49
CA THR A 35 2.51 -3.04 -4.14
C THR A 35 3.10 -1.66 -3.85
N ALA A 36 2.56 -0.62 -4.50
CA ALA A 36 2.90 0.77 -4.19
C ALA A 36 2.68 1.13 -2.71
N LEU A 37 1.72 0.49 -2.04
CA LEU A 37 1.44 0.70 -0.61
C LEU A 37 2.61 0.24 0.27
N HIS A 38 3.25 -0.89 -0.05
CA HIS A 38 4.42 -1.39 0.69
C HIS A 38 5.57 -0.40 0.63
N GLN A 39 5.82 0.17 -0.55
CA GLN A 39 6.87 1.18 -0.71
C GLN A 39 6.57 2.44 0.10
N ALA A 40 5.31 2.90 0.12
CA ALA A 40 4.91 4.05 0.94
C ALA A 40 5.14 3.82 2.45
N ILE A 41 4.90 2.58 2.91
CA ILE A 41 5.16 2.17 4.30
C ILE A 41 6.65 2.14 4.59
N CYS A 42 7.48 1.56 3.70
CA CYS A 42 8.94 1.55 3.87
C CYS A 42 9.59 2.93 3.89
N ILE A 43 8.96 3.90 3.25
CA ILE A 43 9.41 5.30 3.25
C ILE A 43 8.91 6.04 4.52
N GLY A 44 7.97 5.47 5.29
CA GLY A 44 7.34 6.14 6.45
C GLY A 44 6.36 7.25 6.05
N ASN A 45 5.85 7.26 4.81
CA ASN A 45 5.06 8.36 4.27
C ASN A 45 3.55 8.13 4.48
N ASN A 46 3.06 8.44 5.68
CA ASN A 46 1.66 8.23 6.05
C ASN A 46 0.66 9.01 5.15
N ASP A 47 1.04 10.19 4.64
CA ASP A 47 0.18 10.94 3.71
C ASP A 47 -0.09 10.15 2.43
N THR A 48 0.95 9.48 1.91
CA THR A 48 0.85 8.66 0.70
C THR A 48 0.10 7.36 1.00
N VAL A 49 0.29 6.77 2.18
CA VAL A 49 -0.51 5.62 2.65
C VAL A 49 -2.01 5.96 2.66
N LYS A 50 -2.39 7.08 3.27
CA LYS A 50 -3.79 7.54 3.31
C LYS A 50 -4.37 7.74 1.92
N LEU A 51 -3.61 8.37 1.03
CA LEU A 51 -4.01 8.62 -0.35
C LEU A 51 -4.28 7.30 -1.10
N LEU A 52 -3.37 6.33 -1.02
CA LEU A 52 -3.50 5.04 -1.70
C LEU A 52 -4.70 4.24 -1.18
N ILE A 53 -4.91 4.23 0.13
CA ILE A 53 -6.06 3.56 0.77
C ILE A 53 -7.39 4.23 0.40
N GLN A 54 -7.41 5.55 0.27
CA GLN A 54 -8.61 6.29 -0.14
C GLN A 54 -9.02 5.96 -1.58
N GLU A 55 -8.05 5.76 -2.46
CA GLU A 55 -8.29 5.32 -3.84
C GLU A 55 -8.71 3.85 -3.90
N ASP A 56 -8.09 2.99 -3.09
CA ASP A 56 -8.51 1.60 -2.97
C ASP A 56 -8.26 0.99 -1.57
N SER A 57 -9.33 0.78 -0.82
CA SER A 57 -9.25 0.24 0.54
C SER A 57 -8.88 -1.25 0.58
N GLU A 58 -9.13 -2.00 -0.49
CA GLU A 58 -8.75 -3.42 -0.57
C GLU A 58 -7.22 -3.60 -0.61
N LEU A 59 -6.48 -2.56 -0.98
CA LEU A 59 -5.02 -2.56 -1.05
C LEU A 59 -4.35 -2.86 0.30
N ALA A 60 -5.02 -2.56 1.41
CA ALA A 60 -4.56 -2.92 2.76
C ALA A 60 -4.51 -4.43 3.02
N SER A 61 -5.16 -5.23 2.16
CA SER A 61 -5.21 -6.69 2.23
C SER A 61 -4.34 -7.37 1.16
N PHE A 62 -3.72 -6.59 0.26
CA PHE A 62 -2.84 -7.10 -0.80
C PHE A 62 -1.35 -7.04 -0.41
N PRO A 63 -0.50 -7.90 -0.98
CA PRO A 63 -0.87 -9.04 -1.84
C PRO A 63 -1.60 -10.12 -1.03
N LYS A 64 -2.43 -10.94 -1.71
CA LYS A 64 -3.10 -12.08 -1.07
C LYS A 64 -2.10 -13.14 -0.59
N ASP A 65 -1.03 -13.32 -1.35
CA ASP A 65 0.10 -14.19 -1.04
C ASP A 65 1.37 -13.32 -0.95
N GLY A 66 1.76 -12.97 0.28
CA GLY A 66 2.95 -12.16 0.54
C GLY A 66 2.92 -11.51 1.92
N THR A 67 3.82 -10.55 2.15
CA THR A 67 3.85 -9.76 3.38
C THR A 67 2.69 -8.78 3.37
N SER A 68 1.93 -8.70 4.46
CA SER A 68 0.83 -7.75 4.53
C SER A 68 1.32 -6.34 4.88
N PRO A 69 0.63 -5.29 4.40
CA PRO A 69 0.94 -3.91 4.72
C PRO A 69 0.98 -3.63 6.23
N LEU A 70 0.04 -4.21 6.99
CA LEU A 70 -0.01 -4.04 8.45
C LEU A 70 1.17 -4.74 9.13
N TYR A 71 1.52 -5.96 8.72
CA TYR A 71 2.68 -6.66 9.26
C TYR A 71 3.97 -5.88 8.99
N LEU A 72 4.11 -5.34 7.77
CA LEU A 72 5.25 -4.51 7.41
C LEU A 72 5.35 -3.24 8.26
N ALA A 73 4.24 -2.54 8.48
CA ALA A 73 4.23 -1.34 9.33
C ALA A 73 4.65 -1.64 10.78
N ILE A 74 4.19 -2.76 11.35
CA ILE A 74 4.59 -3.21 12.68
C ILE A 74 6.08 -3.58 12.70
N LEU A 75 6.55 -4.30 11.69
CA LEU A 75 7.96 -4.72 11.58
C LEU A 75 8.92 -3.53 11.49
N LEU A 76 8.48 -2.43 10.87
CA LEU A 76 9.25 -1.20 10.72
C LEU A 76 9.03 -0.21 11.88
N GLU A 77 8.25 -0.57 12.89
CA GLU A 77 7.90 0.30 14.03
C GLU A 77 7.19 1.61 13.62
N GLU A 78 6.44 1.55 12.51
CA GLU A 78 5.68 2.69 11.96
C GLU A 78 4.27 2.75 12.57
N ASP A 79 4.20 3.07 13.86
CA ASP A 79 2.97 3.01 14.68
C ASP A 79 1.80 3.80 14.06
N ILE A 80 2.05 5.01 13.57
CA ILE A 80 1.03 5.89 12.97
C ILE A 80 0.45 5.25 11.69
N ILE A 81 1.30 4.59 10.91
CA ILE A 81 0.90 3.93 9.67
C ILE A 81 0.15 2.65 9.99
N ALA A 82 0.59 1.88 10.98
CA ALA A 82 -0.11 0.69 11.47
C ALA A 82 -1.53 1.03 11.95
N GLU A 83 -1.69 2.11 12.72
CA GLU A 83 -3.00 2.60 13.14
C GLU A 83 -3.87 3.04 11.94
N THR A 84 -3.28 3.74 10.97
CA THR A 84 -3.96 4.18 9.75
C THR A 84 -4.49 2.98 8.94
N LEU A 85 -3.66 1.96 8.75
CA LEU A 85 -4.03 0.71 8.07
C LEU A 85 -5.12 -0.05 8.83
N TYR A 86 -4.97 -0.18 10.15
CA TYR A 86 -5.93 -0.85 11.01
C TYR A 86 -7.33 -0.23 10.90
N ASN A 87 -7.41 1.10 11.00
CA ASN A 87 -8.65 1.84 10.92
C ASN A 87 -9.30 1.78 9.52
N ALA A 88 -8.50 1.79 8.46
CA ALA A 88 -9.02 1.80 7.09
C ALA A 88 -9.54 0.43 6.59
N SER A 89 -9.01 -0.66 7.13
CA SER A 89 -9.24 -2.02 6.64
C SER A 89 -10.63 -2.61 6.93
N HIS A 90 -11.49 -1.93 7.70
CA HIS A 90 -12.81 -2.44 8.14
C HIS A 90 -12.78 -3.88 8.71
N LYS A 91 -11.66 -4.27 9.35
CA LYS A 91 -11.39 -5.64 9.87
C LYS A 91 -11.14 -6.73 8.82
N LYS A 92 -10.95 -6.39 7.54
CA LYS A 92 -10.58 -7.33 6.47
C LYS A 92 -9.07 -7.30 6.21
N ILE A 93 -8.25 -7.42 7.27
CA ILE A 93 -6.79 -7.27 7.19
C ILE A 93 -6.12 -8.63 7.02
N SER A 94 -5.10 -8.70 6.18
CA SER A 94 -4.16 -9.81 6.18
C SER A 94 -3.09 -9.58 7.25
N TYR A 95 -2.75 -10.61 8.03
CA TYR A 95 -1.63 -10.62 8.97
C TYR A 95 -0.46 -11.47 8.46
N SER A 96 -0.52 -11.90 7.19
CA SER A 96 0.47 -12.77 6.58
C SER A 96 1.83 -12.06 6.52
N GLY A 97 2.87 -12.64 7.12
CA GLY A 97 4.25 -12.26 6.90
C GLY A 97 4.93 -13.36 6.08
N HIS A 98 5.44 -13.06 4.88
CA HIS A 98 6.25 -14.02 4.17
C HIS A 98 7.69 -13.94 4.68
N HIS A 99 8.23 -15.07 5.14
CA HIS A 99 9.50 -15.18 5.87
C HIS A 99 10.73 -15.06 4.96
N SER A 100 10.78 -14.04 4.10
CA SER A 100 11.91 -13.75 3.19
C SER A 100 12.49 -12.34 3.40
N ILE A 101 12.22 -11.73 4.56
CA ILE A 101 12.68 -10.36 4.89
C ILE A 101 14.20 -10.23 5.05
N TYR A 102 14.93 -11.34 5.11
CA TYR A 102 16.40 -11.34 5.12
C TYR A 102 16.97 -10.68 3.84
N GLU A 103 16.31 -10.82 2.70
CA GLU A 103 16.74 -10.16 1.44
C GLU A 103 16.66 -8.62 1.53
N ARG A 104 15.86 -8.06 2.44
CA ARG A 104 15.64 -6.61 2.54
C ARG A 104 16.54 -5.90 3.54
N LEU A 105 17.01 -6.60 4.57
CA LEU A 105 17.94 -6.06 5.57
C LEU A 105 19.41 -6.17 5.11
N PHE A 106 19.69 -6.92 4.03
CA PHE A 106 21.04 -7.18 3.52
C PHE A 106 21.28 -6.72 2.07
N ALA A 107 20.37 -5.96 1.46
CA ALA A 107 20.51 -5.36 0.13
C ALA A 107 20.52 -3.83 0.21
#